data_AF-A0A932UKM4-F1
#
_entry.id   AF-A0A932UKM4-F1
#
_cell.length_a   1.000
_cell.length_b   1.000
_cell.length_c   1.000
_cell.angle_alpha   90.00
_cell.angle_beta   90.00
_cell.angle_gamma   90.00
#
_symmetry.space_group_name_H-M   'P 1'
#
loop_
_entity.id
_entity.type
_entity.pdbx_description
1 polymer ?
#
loop_
_entity_poly.entity_id
_entity_poly.type
_entity_poly.pdbx_seq_one_letter_code
_entity_poly.pdbx_strand_id
1 'polypeptide(L)'
;MVAASLAVGAAILLLALVGLALQSNWLKLARVALAAAGYAAVLVGLLRARQLWDGPAHRLPYWPFAVAGVSGGLVSGVMRPESSVPLVVADVVGAGVLLAGLHWVTVRSWHRVRDAVEGR
;
A
#
# COMPACT_ATOMS: atom_id res chain seq x y z
N MET A 1 -7.48 8.78 9.81
CA MET A 1 -7.74 7.34 9.53
C MET A 1 -6.74 6.76 8.54
N VAL A 2 -6.54 7.39 7.38
CA VAL A 2 -5.50 6.97 6.40
C VAL A 2 -4.11 6.92 7.04
N ALA A 3 -3.75 7.92 7.85
CA ALA A 3 -2.47 7.94 8.59
C ALA A 3 -2.30 6.73 9.54
N ALA A 4 -3.34 6.34 10.27
CA ALA A 4 -3.29 5.19 11.17
C ALA A 4 -3.15 3.87 10.39
N SER A 5 -3.88 3.72 9.28
CA SER A 5 -3.76 2.57 8.39
C SER A 5 -2.36 2.48 7.77
N LEU A 6 -1.78 3.61 7.36
CA LEU A 6 -0.39 3.67 6.89
C LEU A 6 0.61 3.32 8.00
N ALA A 7 0.38 3.75 9.24
CA ALA A 7 1.25 3.43 10.36
C ALA A 7 1.21 1.92 10.68
N VAL A 8 0.03 1.30 10.68
CA VAL A 8 -0.10 -0.17 10.85
C VAL A 8 0.57 -0.90 9.68
N GLY A 9 0.34 -0.46 8.44
CA GLY A 9 1.00 -1.00 7.26
C GLY A 9 2.52 -0.90 7.34
N ALA A 10 3.04 0.24 7.82
CA ALA A 10 4.47 0.45 8.03
C ALA A 10 5.03 -0.48 9.12
N ALA A 11 4.30 -0.71 10.22
CA ALA A 11 4.72 -1.64 11.26
C ALA A 11 4.81 -3.09 10.74
N ILE A 12 3.80 -3.54 9.98
CA ILE A 12 3.81 -4.87 9.35
C ILE A 12 4.98 -4.98 8.36
N LEU A 13 5.21 -3.93 7.57
CA LEU A 13 6.33 -3.88 6.62
C LEU A 13 7.67 -3.97 7.34
N LEU A 14 7.87 -3.26 8.45
CA LEU A 14 9.11 -3.32 9.23
C LEU A 14 9.40 -4.75 9.71
N LEU A 15 8.40 -5.48 10.19
CA LEU A 15 8.57 -6.90 10.56
C LEU A 15 9.02 -7.75 9.37
N ALA A 16 8.43 -7.54 8.19
CA ALA A 16 8.84 -8.25 6.98
C ALA A 16 10.29 -7.88 6.56
N LEU A 17 10.67 -6.60 6.67
CA LEU A 17 12.03 -6.14 6.36
C LEU A 17 13.07 -6.72 7.34
N VAL A 18 12.74 -6.84 8.62
CA VAL A 18 13.60 -7.52 9.62
C VAL A 18 13.81 -8.98 9.23
N GLY A 19 12.74 -9.71 8.87
CA GLY A 19 12.85 -11.09 8.40
C GLY A 19 13.74 -11.22 7.16
N LEU A 20 13.65 -10.29 6.22
CA LEU A 20 14.51 -10.26 5.03
C LEU A 20 15.97 -9.92 5.36
N ALA A 21 16.20 -9.02 6.31
CA ALA A 21 17.54 -8.67 6.78
C ALA A 21 18.21 -9.87 7.46
N LEU A 22 17.47 -10.63 8.28
CA LEU A 22 17.97 -11.87 8.90
C LEU A 22 18.34 -12.94 7.87
N GLN A 23 17.66 -12.95 6.72
CA GLN A 23 17.99 -13.84 5.60
C GLN A 23 19.11 -13.30 4.69
N SER A 24 19.75 -12.18 5.05
CA SER A 24 20.77 -11.50 4.24
C SER A 24 20.33 -11.18 2.80
N ASN A 25 19.01 -11.05 2.58
CA ASN A 25 18.45 -10.83 1.25
C ASN A 25 18.30 -9.33 0.97
N TRP A 26 19.45 -8.65 0.89
CA TRP A 26 19.53 -7.18 0.78
C TRP A 26 18.86 -6.64 -0.48
N LEU A 27 18.94 -7.36 -1.61
CA LEU A 27 18.27 -7.01 -2.86
C LEU A 27 16.74 -7.02 -2.70
N LYS A 28 16.17 -8.07 -2.09
CA LYS A 28 14.72 -8.15 -1.85
C LYS A 28 14.27 -7.10 -0.83
N LEU A 29 15.08 -6.86 0.20
CA LEU A 29 14.83 -5.82 1.20
C LEU A 29 14.74 -4.44 0.53
N ALA A 30 15.75 -4.06 -0.25
CA ALA A 30 15.78 -2.77 -0.95
C ALA A 30 14.58 -2.61 -1.89
N ARG A 31 14.25 -3.65 -2.67
CA ARG A 31 13.09 -3.66 -3.57
C ARG A 31 11.78 -3.45 -2.82
N VAL A 32 11.55 -4.19 -1.75
CA VAL A 32 10.31 -4.09 -0.95
C VAL A 32 10.21 -2.73 -0.28
N ALA A 33 11.31 -2.21 0.28
CA ALA A 33 11.37 -0.89 0.89
C ALA A 33 11.06 0.22 -0.13
N LEU A 34 11.67 0.18 -1.31
CA LEU A 34 11.43 1.16 -2.38
C LEU A 34 10.02 1.10 -2.94
N ALA A 35 9.48 -0.11 -3.17
CA ALA A 35 8.10 -0.28 -3.64
C ALA A 35 7.09 0.27 -2.63
N ALA A 36 7.30 0.01 -1.34
CA ALA A 36 6.45 0.54 -0.27
C ALA A 36 6.58 2.06 -0.12
N ALA A 37 7.80 2.61 -0.21
CA ALA A 37 8.02 4.04 -0.20
C ALA A 37 7.33 4.73 -1.38
N GLY A 38 7.43 4.16 -2.59
CA GLY A 38 6.73 4.64 -3.79
C GLY A 38 5.22 4.63 -3.62
N TYR A 39 4.66 3.52 -3.13
CA TYR A 39 3.25 3.40 -2.80
C TYR A 39 2.80 4.51 -1.83
N ALA A 40 3.51 4.66 -0.71
CA ALA A 40 3.15 5.63 0.33
C ALA A 40 3.25 7.07 -0.19
N ALA A 41 4.32 7.40 -0.91
CA ALA A 41 4.53 8.73 -1.47
C ALA A 41 3.43 9.10 -2.48
N VAL A 42 3.10 8.20 -3.40
CA VAL A 42 2.04 8.42 -4.40
C VAL A 42 0.67 8.55 -3.71
N LEU A 43 0.35 7.67 -2.77
CA LEU A 43 -0.93 7.72 -2.07
C LEU A 43 -1.08 9.01 -1.26
N VAL A 44 -0.07 9.37 -0.45
CA VAL A 44 -0.06 10.61 0.34
C VAL A 44 -0.15 11.82 -0.58
N GLY A 45 0.63 11.84 -1.66
CA GLY A 45 0.62 12.91 -2.65
C GLY A 45 -0.75 13.11 -3.29
N LEU A 46 -1.37 12.03 -3.78
CA LEU A 46 -2.69 12.08 -4.42
C LEU A 46 -3.79 12.50 -3.45
N LEU A 47 -3.79 11.96 -2.23
CA LEU A 47 -4.79 12.30 -1.23
C LEU A 47 -4.64 13.74 -0.72
N ARG A 48 -3.41 14.24 -0.55
CA ARG A 48 -3.18 15.65 -0.18
C ARG A 48 -3.52 16.61 -1.31
N ALA A 49 -3.08 16.32 -2.54
CA ALA A 49 -3.34 17.17 -3.70
C ALA A 49 -4.85 17.32 -3.99
N ARG A 50 -5.65 16.30 -3.65
CA ARG A 50 -7.11 16.31 -3.80
C ARG A 50 -7.87 16.71 -2.53
N GLN A 51 -7.17 17.13 -1.47
CA GLN A 51 -7.78 17.44 -0.15
C GLN A 51 -8.64 16.30 0.43
N LEU A 52 -8.31 15.06 0.07
CA LEU A 52 -9.01 13.85 0.52
C LEU A 52 -8.40 13.28 1.80
N TRP A 53 -7.25 13.80 2.24
CA TRP A 53 -6.51 13.28 3.39
C TRP A 53 -7.32 13.26 4.69
N ASP A 54 -8.07 14.34 4.95
CA ASP A 54 -8.91 14.52 6.13
C ASP A 54 -10.40 14.34 5.84
N GLY A 55 -10.74 13.92 4.62
CA GLY A 55 -12.12 13.70 4.20
C GLY A 55 -12.78 12.49 4.89
N PRO A 56 -14.12 12.39 4.88
CA PRO A 56 -14.83 11.26 5.45
C PRO A 56 -14.40 9.95 4.76
N ALA A 57 -13.95 8.95 5.55
CA ALA A 57 -13.41 7.71 5.01
C ALA A 57 -14.38 6.94 4.09
N HIS A 58 -15.69 7.08 4.31
CA HIS A 58 -16.73 6.46 3.47
C HIS A 58 -16.82 7.06 2.05
N ARG A 59 -16.26 8.26 1.82
CA ARG A 59 -16.24 8.97 0.53
C ARG A 59 -14.91 8.85 -0.20
N LEU A 60 -13.92 8.16 0.36
CA LEU A 60 -12.62 8.00 -0.28
C LEU A 60 -12.79 7.17 -1.57
N PRO A 61 -12.43 7.72 -2.74
CA PRO A 61 -12.48 6.96 -3.98
C PRO A 61 -11.38 5.89 -4.00
N TYR A 62 -11.57 4.81 -4.76
CA TYR A 62 -10.60 3.72 -4.89
C TYR A 62 -9.37 4.09 -5.74
N TRP A 63 -9.55 4.97 -6.74
CA TRP A 63 -8.50 5.27 -7.73
C TRP A 63 -7.15 5.73 -7.15
N PRO A 64 -7.05 6.53 -6.06
CA PRO A 64 -5.75 6.93 -5.50
C PRO A 64 -4.97 5.72 -4.96
N PHE A 65 -5.69 4.76 -4.38
CA PHE A 65 -5.11 3.51 -3.89
C PHE A 65 -4.64 2.66 -5.07
N ALA A 66 -5.47 2.51 -6.10
CA ALA A 66 -5.10 1.76 -7.31
C ALA A 66 -3.84 2.33 -7.97
N VAL A 67 -3.75 3.66 -8.14
CA VAL A 67 -2.57 4.32 -8.72
C VAL A 67 -1.33 4.12 -7.86
N ALA A 68 -1.46 4.23 -6.53
CA ALA A 68 -0.36 3.93 -5.60
C ALA A 68 0.08 2.45 -5.68
N GLY A 69 -0.87 1.53 -5.79
CA GLY A 69 -0.62 0.10 -5.99
C GLY A 69 0.16 -0.18 -7.26
N VAL A 70 -0.24 0.43 -8.38
CA VAL A 70 0.46 0.35 -9.66
C VAL A 70 1.87 0.90 -9.57
N SER A 71 2.08 2.06 -8.94
CA SER A 71 3.43 2.62 -8.77
C SER A 71 4.34 1.71 -7.94
N GLY A 72 3.81 1.10 -6.87
CA GLY A 72 4.57 0.14 -6.07
C GLY A 72 4.93 -1.12 -6.87
N GLY A 73 3.99 -1.65 -7.66
CA GLY A 73 4.23 -2.78 -8.55
C GLY A 73 5.28 -2.50 -9.62
N LEU A 74 5.24 -1.30 -10.23
CA LEU A 74 6.22 -0.87 -11.23
C LEU A 74 7.63 -0.74 -10.63
N VAL A 75 7.75 -0.10 -9.46
CA VAL A 75 9.04 0.02 -8.76
C VAL A 75 9.59 -1.37 -8.42
N SER A 76 8.73 -2.28 -7.94
CA SER A 76 9.14 -3.67 -7.67
C SER A 76 9.57 -4.41 -8.94
N GLY A 77 8.82 -4.25 -10.03
CA GLY A 77 9.10 -4.90 -11.31
C GLY A 77 10.43 -4.48 -11.92
N VAL A 78 10.73 -3.17 -11.96
CA VAL A 78 11.99 -2.64 -12.51
C VAL A 78 13.21 -3.14 -11.73
N MET A 79 13.07 -3.38 -10.43
CA MET A 79 14.15 -3.90 -9.59
C MET A 79 14.32 -5.42 -9.63
N ARG A 80 13.57 -6.15 -10.48
CA ARG A 80 13.76 -7.59 -10.69
C ARG A 80 14.54 -7.86 -11.98
N PRO A 81 15.85 -8.18 -11.90
CA PRO A 81 16.70 -8.40 -13.08
C PRO A 81 16.28 -9.60 -13.95
N GLU A 82 15.58 -10.59 -13.37
CA GLU A 82 15.17 -11.82 -14.07
C GLU A 82 13.65 -11.94 -14.28
N SER A 83 12.92 -10.82 -14.17
CA SER A 83 11.46 -10.88 -14.32
C SER A 83 11.04 -10.94 -15.78
N SER A 84 10.24 -11.94 -16.12
CA SER A 84 9.53 -11.95 -17.41
C SER A 84 8.40 -10.91 -17.39
N VAL A 85 8.13 -10.30 -18.54
CA VAL A 85 7.06 -9.28 -18.69
C VAL A 85 5.72 -9.73 -18.11
N PRO A 86 5.26 -10.99 -18.29
CA PRO A 86 4.00 -11.46 -17.70
C PRO A 86 4.01 -11.44 -16.16
N LEU A 87 5.16 -11.71 -15.54
CA LEU A 87 5.32 -11.73 -14.09
C LEU A 87 5.27 -10.31 -13.50
N VAL A 88 5.85 -9.33 -14.19
CA VAL A 88 5.75 -7.91 -13.82
C VAL A 88 4.31 -7.42 -13.92
N VAL A 89 3.60 -7.78 -14.99
CA VAL A 89 2.18 -7.42 -15.15
C VAL A 89 1.34 -8.05 -14.04
N ALA A 90 1.57 -9.33 -13.71
CA ALA A 90 0.89 -10.00 -12.62
C ALA A 90 1.17 -9.35 -11.26
N ASP A 91 2.42 -8.95 -10.98
CA ASP A 91 2.81 -8.23 -9.76
C ASP A 91 2.09 -6.87 -9.68
N VAL A 92 2.05 -6.10 -10.77
CA VAL A 92 1.38 -4.80 -10.85
C VAL A 92 -0.13 -4.92 -10.63
N VAL A 93 -0.77 -5.87 -11.32
CA VAL A 93 -2.22 -6.11 -11.19
C VAL A 93 -2.54 -6.65 -9.79
N GLY A 94 -1.76 -7.60 -9.30
CA GLY A 94 -1.91 -8.16 -7.95
C GLY A 94 -1.76 -7.10 -6.87
N ALA A 95 -0.74 -6.24 -6.95
CA ALA A 95 -0.56 -5.13 -6.01
C ALA A 95 -1.69 -4.09 -6.13
N GLY A 96 -2.10 -3.73 -7.34
CA GLY A 96 -3.20 -2.78 -7.57
C GLY A 96 -4.56 -3.28 -7.06
N VAL A 97 -4.85 -4.56 -7.25
CA VAL A 97 -6.14 -5.14 -6.86
C VAL A 97 -6.14 -5.55 -5.39
N LEU A 98 -5.17 -6.38 -4.97
CA LEU A 98 -5.18 -6.95 -3.63
C LEU A 98 -4.71 -5.96 -2.58
N LEU A 99 -3.52 -5.37 -2.73
CA LEU A 99 -2.98 -4.47 -1.71
C LEU A 99 -3.80 -3.19 -1.62
N ALA A 100 -4.02 -2.54 -2.77
CA ALA A 100 -4.77 -1.30 -2.81
C ALA A 100 -6.28 -1.49 -2.57
N GLY A 101 -6.87 -2.60 -3.05
CA GLY A 101 -8.25 -2.94 -2.75
C GLY A 101 -8.46 -3.23 -1.27
N LEU A 102 -7.61 -4.06 -0.66
CA LEU A 102 -7.69 -4.36 0.76
C LEU A 102 -7.48 -3.10 1.60
N HIS A 103 -6.46 -2.30 1.31
CA HIS A 103 -6.21 -1.05 2.04
C HIS A 103 -7.40 -0.08 1.91
N TRP A 104 -7.97 0.08 0.72
CA TRP A 104 -9.16 0.89 0.52
C TRP A 104 -10.36 0.38 1.31
N VAL A 105 -10.64 -0.93 1.26
CA VAL A 105 -11.74 -1.57 2.01
C VAL A 105 -11.53 -1.41 3.52
N THR A 106 -10.30 -1.59 4.03
CA THR A 106 -9.98 -1.42 5.45
C THR A 106 -10.26 0.01 5.91
N VAL A 107 -9.75 1.01 5.17
CA VAL A 107 -9.98 2.42 5.51
C VAL A 107 -11.48 2.75 5.45
N ARG A 108 -12.18 2.26 4.43
CA ARG A 108 -13.61 2.52 4.25
C ARG A 108 -14.46 1.85 5.31
N SER A 109 -14.15 0.62 5.70
CA SER A 109 -14.97 -0.19 6.61
C SER A 109 -14.73 0.12 8.09
N TRP A 110 -13.65 0.82 8.41
CA TRP A 110 -13.28 1.16 9.79
C TRP A 110 -14.36 1.93 10.54
N HIS A 111 -15.15 2.78 9.87
CA HIS A 111 -16.25 3.48 10.53
C HIS A 111 -17.26 2.51 11.14
N ARG A 112 -17.65 1.44 10.41
CA ARG A 112 -18.60 0.43 10.91
C ARG A 112 -18.07 -0.31 12.13
N VAL A 113 -16.78 -0.63 12.13
CA VAL A 113 -16.13 -1.30 13.27
C VAL A 113 -16.08 -0.37 14.47
N ARG A 114 -15.71 0.90 14.27
CA ARG A 114 -15.69 1.90 15.34
C ARG A 114 -17.09 2.12 15.92
N ASP A 115 -18.10 2.29 15.07
CA ASP A 115 -19.47 2.55 15.52
C ASP A 115 -20.01 1.33 16.30
N ALA A 116 -19.72 0.11 15.85
CA ALA A 116 -20.04 -1.13 16.57
C ALA A 116 -19.32 -1.28 17.94
N VAL A 117 -18.07 -0.80 18.05
CA VAL A 117 -17.31 -0.81 19.32
C VAL A 117 -17.75 0.30 20.27
N GLU A 118 -18.11 1.47 19.75
CA GLU A 118 -18.60 2.60 20.53
C GLU A 118 -20.08 2.46 20.96
N GLY A 119 -20.79 1.42 20.48
CA GLY A 119 -22.19 1.17 20.81
C GLY A 119 -23.16 2.23 20.25
N ARG A 120 -22.82 2.84 19.11
CA ARG A 120 -23.67 3.82 18.42
C ARG A 120 -24.44 3.21 17.26
#